data_AF-A0A7L3PDF6-F1
#
_entry.id   AF-A0A7L3PDF6-F1
#
_cell.length_a   1.000
_cell.length_b   1.000
_cell.length_c   1.000
_cell.angle_alpha   90.00
_cell.angle_beta   90.00
_cell.angle_gamma   90.00
#
_symmetry.space_group_name_H-M   'P 1'
#
loop_
_entity.id
_entity.type
_entity.pdbx_description
1 polymer ?
#
loop_
_entity_poly.entity_id
_entity_poly.type
_entity_poly.pdbx_seq_one_letter_code
_entity_poly.pdbx_strand_id
1 'polypeptide(L)'
;LPSGYRYISCQIQNCSDKTVTVPFAGSTDRDSLTVQDDYIFLQTTSANRTKYYVSYRRNGFVQMKLPKYALPKDLQIISTDENQVFVAVQEWYQTDTYNLYQSDPQGVYYSILLENVRSTKQPEENVLIDILEVRGVKGVFLANQKIDGKVTTLITYNKGRDWDFLNPPDIDMNGKPTNCKPPDCYLHLHLRWADNPYVSGTVHTKDTAPGLIMGAGNLGSQLVEYKEEMYITSDCGNTWRQVFEEEHHILYLDHGGVIVAIKDTSIPLKILKFSIDEGQTWSTHNFTSTSVFVDGLLSEPGDETLVMTVFGHISYRSDWELVKVDFRPSFPRECTDDDYESWELTNLQGDRCIMGQQRSFRKRKISSWCIKGRSFTSALTSKVCECVNSDFLCDYGFERSASLKSESNKCFADFWFNPEAPPEDCVLGQAYTSSTGYRKVVSNVCEGGVDLQQNLAQHMCPLIAPKGLQISIREESLAVRPGEDITFIVRQEQ
;
A
#
# COMPACT_ATOMS: atom_id res chain seq x y z
N LEU A 1 -13.88 34.06 -19.34
CA LEU A 1 -12.88 33.05 -18.94
C LEU A 1 -13.67 31.81 -18.54
N PRO A 2 -13.37 30.60 -19.04
CA PRO A 2 -14.12 29.44 -18.59
C PRO A 2 -13.85 29.26 -17.10
N SER A 3 -14.92 29.17 -16.33
CA SER A 3 -14.90 28.95 -14.89
C SER A 3 -14.27 27.59 -14.58
N GLY A 4 -13.00 27.56 -14.22
CA GLY A 4 -12.29 26.34 -13.86
C GLY A 4 -10.86 26.63 -13.42
N TYR A 5 -10.30 25.76 -12.58
CA TYR A 5 -8.89 25.84 -12.17
C TYR A 5 -8.00 25.33 -13.30
N ARG A 6 -6.72 25.73 -13.30
CA ARG A 6 -5.74 25.30 -14.30
C ARG A 6 -4.46 24.87 -13.61
N TYR A 7 -3.87 23.80 -14.13
CA TYR A 7 -2.52 23.40 -13.77
C TYR A 7 -1.50 24.23 -14.55
N ILE A 8 -0.65 24.93 -13.81
CA ILE A 8 0.43 25.76 -14.35
C ILE A 8 1.78 25.29 -13.82
N SER A 9 2.79 25.34 -14.66
CA SER A 9 4.19 25.08 -14.27
C SER A 9 5.08 26.20 -14.78
N CYS A 10 6.06 26.59 -13.96
CA CYS A 10 7.05 27.60 -14.29
C CYS A 10 8.36 27.29 -13.56
N GLN A 11 9.48 27.78 -14.08
CA GLN A 11 10.74 27.76 -13.35
C GLN A 11 10.80 28.90 -12.34
N ILE A 12 11.34 28.62 -11.15
CA ILE A 12 11.40 29.59 -10.04
C ILE A 12 12.05 30.92 -10.43
N GLN A 13 13.06 30.90 -11.29
CA GLN A 13 13.81 32.09 -11.68
C GLN A 13 13.03 33.03 -12.60
N ASN A 14 12.02 32.53 -13.31
CA ASN A 14 11.29 33.26 -14.34
C ASN A 14 9.79 32.94 -14.24
N CYS A 15 9.18 32.88 -13.07
CA CYS A 15 7.73 32.69 -12.98
C CYS A 15 7.02 34.04 -13.13
N SER A 16 6.63 34.36 -14.36
CA SER A 16 5.84 35.54 -14.74
C SER A 16 4.70 35.10 -15.65
N ASP A 17 3.64 35.90 -15.79
CA ASP A 17 2.49 35.53 -16.64
C ASP A 17 2.86 35.16 -18.09
N LYS A 18 4.04 35.57 -18.58
CA LYS A 18 4.53 35.30 -19.94
C LYS A 18 5.32 33.99 -20.08
N THR A 19 5.70 33.36 -18.98
CA THR A 19 6.62 32.22 -18.93
C THR A 19 5.96 30.99 -18.30
N VAL A 20 4.65 31.06 -18.05
CA VAL A 20 3.84 29.95 -17.59
C VAL A 20 3.59 28.97 -18.73
N THR A 21 3.93 27.71 -18.50
CA THR A 21 3.46 26.60 -19.34
C THR A 21 2.17 26.03 -18.76
N VAL A 22 1.25 25.62 -19.65
CA VAL A 22 -0.02 24.97 -19.30
C VAL A 22 0.08 23.52 -19.78
N PRO A 23 0.52 22.57 -18.93
CA PRO A 23 0.76 21.19 -19.36
C PRO A 23 -0.53 20.41 -19.63
N PHE A 24 -1.66 20.88 -19.09
CA PHE A 24 -2.98 20.30 -19.27
C PHE A 24 -3.96 21.36 -19.77
N ALA A 25 -4.55 21.13 -20.94
CA ALA A 25 -5.40 22.13 -21.60
C ALA A 25 -6.82 22.25 -20.99
N GLY A 26 -7.25 21.28 -20.19
CA GLY A 26 -8.59 21.23 -19.60
C GLY A 26 -8.74 22.02 -18.29
N SER A 27 -9.98 22.21 -17.85
CA SER A 27 -10.29 22.71 -16.50
C SER A 27 -10.06 21.60 -15.48
N THR A 28 -9.39 21.91 -14.38
CA THR A 28 -9.16 20.98 -13.27
C THR A 28 -10.08 21.33 -12.10
N ASP A 29 -10.34 20.34 -11.25
CA ASP A 29 -11.01 20.55 -9.98
C ASP A 29 -10.06 21.25 -8.98
N ARG A 30 -10.62 21.90 -7.97
CA ARG A 30 -9.84 22.52 -6.89
C ARG A 30 -9.08 21.43 -6.13
N ASP A 31 -7.81 21.68 -5.79
CA ASP A 31 -6.97 20.78 -4.98
C ASP A 31 -6.76 19.37 -5.58
N SER A 32 -6.93 19.23 -6.89
CA SER A 32 -6.83 17.94 -7.61
C SER A 32 -5.43 17.50 -8.03
N LEU A 33 -4.42 18.37 -7.87
CA LEU A 33 -3.06 18.10 -8.32
C LEU A 33 -2.30 17.30 -7.26
N THR A 34 -1.92 16.08 -7.63
CA THR A 34 -1.07 15.22 -6.79
C THR A 34 0.20 14.89 -7.55
N VAL A 35 1.36 15.19 -6.97
CA VAL A 35 2.68 14.84 -7.52
C VAL A 35 3.35 13.87 -6.57
N GLN A 36 3.56 12.63 -7.01
CA GLN A 36 4.21 11.57 -6.24
C GLN A 36 5.20 10.84 -7.13
N ASP A 37 6.46 10.76 -6.70
CA ASP A 37 7.57 10.19 -7.47
C ASP A 37 7.62 10.72 -8.92
N ASP A 38 7.59 9.81 -9.90
CA ASP A 38 7.60 10.10 -11.33
C ASP A 38 6.19 10.44 -11.90
N TYR A 39 5.13 10.40 -11.09
CA TYR A 39 3.75 10.56 -11.53
C TYR A 39 3.16 11.94 -11.17
N ILE A 40 2.26 12.43 -12.02
CA ILE A 40 1.34 13.54 -11.71
C ILE A 40 -0.07 13.06 -11.98
N PHE A 41 -0.98 13.31 -11.05
CA PHE A 41 -2.40 13.04 -11.18
C PHE A 41 -3.20 14.34 -11.23
N LEU A 42 -4.26 14.33 -12.03
CA LEU A 42 -5.24 15.41 -12.13
C LEU A 42 -6.66 14.85 -12.16
N GLN A 43 -7.57 15.58 -11.55
CA GLN A 43 -9.01 15.32 -11.59
C GLN A 43 -9.73 16.46 -12.33
N THR A 44 -10.69 16.09 -13.17
CA THR A 44 -11.58 17.03 -13.84
C THR A 44 -13.01 16.53 -13.78
N THR A 45 -13.92 17.38 -13.30
CA THR A 45 -15.35 17.08 -13.26
C THR A 45 -16.07 17.86 -14.34
N SER A 46 -16.75 17.15 -15.25
CA SER A 46 -17.57 17.74 -16.31
C SER A 46 -18.92 17.05 -16.40
N ALA A 47 -20.01 17.82 -16.35
CA ALA A 47 -21.39 17.34 -16.54
C ALA A 47 -21.72 16.06 -15.72
N ASN A 48 -21.43 16.09 -14.40
CA ASN A 48 -21.59 14.98 -13.45
C ASN A 48 -20.73 13.73 -13.72
N ARG A 49 -19.68 13.82 -14.52
CA ARG A 49 -18.68 12.76 -14.66
C ARG A 49 -17.29 13.28 -14.34
N THR A 50 -16.67 12.61 -13.37
CA THR A 50 -15.27 12.86 -12.99
C THR A 50 -14.37 11.99 -13.85
N LYS A 51 -13.32 12.60 -14.40
CA LYS A 51 -12.25 11.91 -15.13
C LYS A 51 -10.94 12.15 -14.41
N TYR A 52 -10.10 11.12 -14.41
CA TYR A 52 -8.78 11.15 -13.81
C TYR A 52 -7.72 11.02 -14.91
N TYR A 53 -6.65 11.81 -14.78
CA TYR A 53 -5.55 11.87 -15.73
C TYR A 53 -4.24 11.63 -15.01
N VAL A 54 -3.32 10.95 -15.68
CA VAL A 54 -1.97 10.69 -15.22
C VAL A 54 -0.94 11.26 -16.20
N SER A 55 0.18 11.75 -15.69
CA SER A 55 1.38 12.06 -16.46
C SER A 55 2.57 11.35 -15.83
N TYR A 56 3.17 10.42 -16.58
CA TYR A 56 4.37 9.72 -16.18
C TYR A 56 5.61 10.45 -16.71
N ARG A 57 6.58 10.72 -15.84
CA ARG A 57 7.83 11.45 -16.15
C ARG A 57 7.60 12.79 -16.87
N ARG A 58 6.53 13.49 -16.47
CA ARG A 58 6.15 14.81 -17.01
C ARG A 58 5.82 14.80 -18.52
N ASN A 59 5.43 13.64 -19.07
CA ASN A 59 4.89 13.53 -20.43
C ASN A 59 3.47 14.12 -20.52
N GLY A 60 2.87 14.09 -21.71
CA GLY A 60 1.47 14.48 -21.89
C GLY A 60 0.53 13.72 -20.96
N PHE A 61 -0.54 14.40 -20.50
CA PHE A 61 -1.55 13.77 -19.65
C PHE A 61 -2.40 12.79 -20.46
N VAL A 62 -2.55 11.58 -19.93
CA VAL A 62 -3.38 10.51 -20.48
C VAL A 62 -4.50 10.20 -19.49
N GLN A 63 -5.72 9.97 -19.99
CA GLN A 63 -6.84 9.60 -19.13
C GLN A 63 -6.60 8.20 -18.55
N MET A 64 -6.71 8.05 -17.23
CA MET A 64 -6.63 6.76 -16.55
C MET A 64 -7.75 5.82 -17.04
N LYS A 65 -7.40 4.57 -17.32
CA LYS A 65 -8.31 3.52 -17.80
C LYS A 65 -8.69 2.61 -16.63
N LEU A 66 -9.82 2.95 -16.00
CA LEU A 66 -10.53 2.12 -15.02
C LEU A 66 -11.56 1.21 -15.74
N PRO A 67 -12.08 0.16 -15.09
CA PRO A 67 -13.15 -0.65 -15.67
C PRO A 67 -14.35 0.20 -16.07
N LYS A 68 -14.86 -0.01 -17.30
CA LYS A 68 -15.79 0.92 -17.97
C LYS A 68 -17.09 1.17 -17.19
N TYR A 69 -17.57 0.16 -16.47
CA TYR A 69 -18.83 0.20 -15.73
C TYR A 69 -18.66 0.34 -14.22
N ALA A 70 -17.42 0.29 -13.71
CA ALA A 70 -17.08 0.63 -12.34
C ALA A 70 -17.02 2.15 -12.21
N LEU A 71 -18.19 2.80 -12.09
CA LEU A 71 -18.27 4.26 -12.02
C LEU A 71 -17.65 4.75 -10.70
N PRO A 72 -16.50 5.46 -10.74
CA PRO A 72 -15.82 5.91 -9.55
C PRO A 72 -16.59 7.08 -8.93
N LYS A 73 -16.91 6.96 -7.65
CA LYS A 73 -17.42 8.06 -6.83
C LYS A 73 -16.27 8.87 -6.23
N ASP A 74 -15.24 8.17 -5.76
CA ASP A 74 -14.03 8.74 -5.20
C ASP A 74 -12.81 7.87 -5.52
N LEU A 75 -11.62 8.47 -5.52
CA LEU A 75 -10.37 7.82 -5.90
C LEU A 75 -9.21 8.36 -5.07
N GLN A 76 -8.47 7.46 -4.42
CA GLN A 76 -7.31 7.81 -3.61
C GLN A 76 -6.06 7.06 -4.10
N ILE A 77 -4.96 7.79 -4.28
CA ILE A 77 -3.65 7.19 -4.58
C ILE A 77 -3.07 6.62 -3.28
N ILE A 78 -2.81 5.31 -3.27
CA ILE A 78 -2.30 4.59 -2.10
C ILE A 78 -0.77 4.58 -2.06
N SER A 79 -0.14 4.24 -3.18
CA SER A 79 1.32 4.16 -3.31
C SER A 79 1.72 4.25 -4.78
N THR A 80 2.85 4.91 -5.05
CA THR A 80 3.48 4.99 -6.37
C THR A 80 4.85 4.28 -6.42
N ASP A 81 5.16 3.45 -5.41
CA ASP A 81 6.46 2.78 -5.31
C ASP A 81 6.68 1.76 -6.45
N GLU A 82 7.95 1.64 -6.85
CA GLU A 82 8.46 0.67 -7.83
C GLU A 82 7.85 0.76 -9.25
N ASN A 83 7.69 1.97 -9.78
CA ASN A 83 7.22 2.23 -11.15
C ASN A 83 5.84 1.63 -11.44
N GLN A 84 4.90 1.79 -10.52
CA GLN A 84 3.49 1.47 -10.71
C GLN A 84 2.65 2.28 -9.75
N VAL A 85 1.34 2.34 -9.99
CA VAL A 85 0.40 3.09 -9.17
C VAL A 85 -0.60 2.13 -8.55
N PHE A 86 -0.66 2.13 -7.22
CA PHE A 86 -1.77 1.57 -6.47
C PHE A 86 -2.80 2.65 -6.21
N VAL A 87 -4.04 2.34 -6.55
CA VAL A 87 -5.17 3.25 -6.36
C VAL A 87 -6.30 2.49 -5.71
N ALA A 88 -6.98 3.15 -4.78
CA ALA A 88 -8.23 2.67 -4.23
C ALA A 88 -9.37 3.49 -4.81
N VAL A 89 -10.38 2.81 -5.35
CA VAL A 89 -11.53 3.42 -5.99
C VAL A 89 -12.79 3.01 -5.24
N GLN A 90 -13.55 3.99 -4.76
CA GLN A 90 -14.89 3.75 -4.23
C GLN A 90 -15.87 3.81 -5.39
N GLU A 91 -16.53 2.69 -5.66
CA GLU A 91 -17.58 2.64 -6.67
C GLU A 91 -18.88 3.26 -6.16
N TRP A 92 -19.75 3.70 -7.08
CA TRP A 92 -20.97 4.46 -6.76
C TRP A 92 -21.92 3.80 -5.75
N TYR A 93 -21.96 2.47 -5.69
CA TYR A 93 -22.83 1.71 -4.79
C TYR A 93 -22.20 1.43 -3.42
N GLN A 94 -20.89 1.67 -3.26
CA GLN A 94 -20.15 1.42 -2.03
C GLN A 94 -20.24 2.64 -1.10
N THR A 95 -20.21 2.38 0.20
CA THR A 95 -20.30 3.42 1.24
C THR A 95 -19.05 3.53 2.08
N ASP A 96 -18.54 2.38 2.53
CA ASP A 96 -17.49 2.22 3.52
C ASP A 96 -16.44 1.21 3.05
N THR A 97 -16.47 0.86 1.77
CA THR A 97 -15.49 0.01 1.11
C THR A 97 -14.93 0.66 -0.15
N TYR A 98 -13.72 0.23 -0.52
CA TYR A 98 -13.00 0.60 -1.73
C TYR A 98 -12.48 -0.66 -2.44
N ASN A 99 -12.36 -0.59 -3.75
CA ASN A 99 -11.70 -1.61 -4.56
C ASN A 99 -10.26 -1.16 -4.84
N LEU A 100 -9.29 -2.04 -4.61
CA LEU A 100 -7.87 -1.80 -4.85
C LEU A 100 -7.52 -2.20 -6.29
N TYR A 101 -6.87 -1.29 -7.01
CA TYR A 101 -6.38 -1.51 -8.36
C TYR A 101 -4.88 -1.23 -8.45
N GLN A 102 -4.24 -1.89 -9.41
CA GLN A 102 -2.84 -1.67 -9.78
C GLN A 102 -2.74 -1.25 -11.25
N SER A 103 -1.91 -0.26 -11.52
CA SER A 103 -1.63 0.19 -12.88
C SER A 103 -0.53 -0.62 -13.56
N ASP A 104 -0.40 -0.43 -14.87
CA ASP A 104 0.84 -0.66 -15.61
C ASP A 104 1.91 0.39 -15.24
N PRO A 105 3.16 0.27 -15.74
CA PRO A 105 4.22 1.20 -15.36
C PRO A 105 3.96 2.67 -15.72
N GLN A 106 3.13 2.95 -16.72
CA GLN A 106 2.78 4.33 -17.08
C GLN A 106 1.66 4.93 -16.21
N GLY A 107 0.99 4.14 -15.38
CA GLY A 107 -0.11 4.62 -14.55
C GLY A 107 -1.45 4.72 -15.30
N VAL A 108 -1.61 4.06 -16.45
CA VAL A 108 -2.76 4.23 -17.34
C VAL A 108 -3.75 3.08 -17.22
N TYR A 109 -3.30 1.83 -17.28
CA TYR A 109 -4.14 0.65 -17.36
C TYR A 109 -4.28 -0.06 -16.01
N TYR A 110 -5.47 0.04 -15.41
CA TYR A 110 -5.73 -0.48 -14.07
C TYR A 110 -6.46 -1.82 -14.09
N SER A 111 -5.92 -2.79 -13.35
CA SER A 111 -6.58 -4.08 -13.08
C SER A 111 -6.90 -4.20 -11.60
N ILE A 112 -7.99 -4.88 -11.27
CA ILE A 112 -8.40 -5.11 -9.88
C ILE A 112 -7.45 -6.07 -9.17
N LEU A 113 -7.20 -5.83 -7.88
CA LEU A 113 -6.39 -6.68 -7.02
C LEU A 113 -7.16 -7.21 -5.82
N LEU A 114 -7.95 -6.36 -5.17
CA LEU A 114 -8.72 -6.73 -3.99
C LEU A 114 -10.02 -5.92 -3.92
N GLU A 115 -11.13 -6.62 -3.74
CA GLU A 115 -12.44 -6.00 -3.55
C GLU A 115 -12.73 -5.70 -2.08
N ASN A 116 -13.56 -4.70 -1.85
CA ASN A 116 -14.16 -4.40 -0.56
C ASN A 116 -13.16 -4.15 0.59
N VAL A 117 -12.06 -3.45 0.31
CA VAL A 117 -11.12 -2.97 1.34
C VAL A 117 -11.86 -1.98 2.23
N ARG A 118 -11.76 -2.17 3.56
CA ARG A 118 -12.41 -1.31 4.55
C ARG A 118 -11.88 0.12 4.44
N SER A 119 -12.80 1.08 4.55
CA SER A 119 -12.47 2.49 4.73
C SER A 119 -13.14 3.06 5.97
N THR A 120 -12.43 3.99 6.62
CA THR A 120 -12.89 4.71 7.80
C THR A 120 -12.79 6.20 7.52
N LYS A 121 -13.86 6.95 7.83
CA LYS A 121 -13.85 8.41 7.71
C LYS A 121 -13.29 9.02 8.98
N GLN A 122 -12.22 9.81 8.86
CA GLN A 122 -11.65 10.57 9.95
C GLN A 122 -12.34 11.95 10.10
N PRO A 123 -12.21 12.63 11.25
CA PRO A 123 -12.90 13.89 11.54
C PRO A 123 -12.61 15.04 10.56
N GLU A 124 -11.46 15.03 9.88
CA GLU A 124 -11.01 16.07 8.93
C GLU A 124 -11.39 15.77 7.46
N GLU A 125 -12.44 14.99 7.21
CA GLU A 125 -12.83 14.51 5.87
C GLU A 125 -11.80 13.61 5.17
N ASN A 126 -10.67 13.30 5.82
CA ASN A 126 -9.71 12.32 5.34
C ASN A 126 -10.32 10.92 5.40
N VAL A 127 -10.36 10.24 4.26
CA VAL A 127 -10.70 8.82 4.19
C VAL A 127 -9.43 8.03 4.37
N LEU A 128 -9.44 7.14 5.35
CA LEU A 128 -8.36 6.20 5.59
C LEU A 128 -8.78 4.83 5.07
N ILE A 129 -7.92 4.21 4.28
CA ILE A 129 -8.14 2.90 3.68
C ILE A 129 -7.21 1.91 4.39
N ASP A 130 -7.78 0.81 4.88
CA ASP A 130 -7.08 -0.19 5.69
C ASP A 130 -6.18 -1.08 4.82
N ILE A 131 -5.09 -0.50 4.31
CA ILE A 131 -4.03 -1.17 3.58
C ILE A 131 -2.67 -0.72 4.10
N LEU A 132 -1.75 -1.66 4.24
CA LEU A 132 -0.40 -1.42 4.73
C LEU A 132 0.62 -2.16 3.86
N GLU A 133 1.60 -1.43 3.34
CA GLU A 133 2.79 -2.00 2.74
C GLU A 133 3.82 -2.36 3.82
N VAL A 134 4.33 -3.59 3.81
CA VAL A 134 5.37 -4.02 4.74
C VAL A 134 6.71 -3.48 4.27
N ARG A 135 7.22 -2.47 4.97
CA ARG A 135 8.46 -1.77 4.56
C ARG A 135 9.69 -2.69 4.52
N GLY A 136 9.73 -3.69 5.40
CA GLY A 136 10.86 -4.62 5.52
C GLY A 136 11.03 -5.56 4.32
N VAL A 137 9.95 -5.88 3.60
CA VAL A 137 9.98 -6.77 2.45
C VAL A 137 9.08 -6.21 1.35
N LYS A 138 9.72 -5.59 0.35
CA LYS A 138 9.02 -5.03 -0.81
C LYS A 138 8.18 -6.08 -1.53
N GLY A 139 6.93 -5.71 -1.82
CA GLY A 139 5.94 -6.56 -2.46
C GLY A 139 4.97 -7.26 -1.51
N VAL A 140 5.15 -7.12 -0.19
CA VAL A 140 4.26 -7.68 0.83
C VAL A 140 3.28 -6.61 1.31
N PHE A 141 1.98 -6.90 1.28
CA PHE A 141 0.93 -6.00 1.74
C PHE A 141 -0.01 -6.73 2.71
N LEU A 142 -0.55 -5.97 3.66
CA LEU A 142 -1.71 -6.37 4.47
C LEU A 142 -2.90 -5.48 4.11
N ALA A 143 -4.11 -6.05 4.12
CA ALA A 143 -5.34 -5.30 3.93
C ALA A 143 -6.48 -5.87 4.77
N ASN A 144 -7.39 -5.01 5.24
CA ASN A 144 -8.63 -5.44 5.86
C ASN A 144 -9.76 -5.39 4.84
N GLN A 145 -10.39 -6.54 4.59
CA GLN A 145 -11.54 -6.68 3.72
C GLN A 145 -12.82 -6.69 4.54
N LYS A 146 -13.89 -6.03 4.07
CA LYS A 146 -15.20 -6.00 4.71
C LYS A 146 -16.26 -6.64 3.81
N ILE A 147 -16.76 -7.82 4.19
CA ILE A 147 -17.83 -8.54 3.48
C ILE A 147 -18.93 -8.89 4.47
N ASP A 148 -20.18 -8.59 4.12
CA ASP A 148 -21.37 -8.86 4.97
C ASP A 148 -21.23 -8.36 6.42
N GLY A 149 -20.57 -7.21 6.59
CA GLY A 149 -20.31 -6.61 7.90
C GLY A 149 -19.15 -7.23 8.69
N LYS A 150 -18.54 -8.32 8.20
CA LYS A 150 -17.37 -8.95 8.80
C LYS A 150 -16.10 -8.33 8.23
N VAL A 151 -15.19 -7.92 9.10
CA VAL A 151 -13.88 -7.40 8.72
C VAL A 151 -12.84 -8.50 8.90
N THR A 152 -12.13 -8.88 7.85
CA THR A 152 -11.09 -9.91 7.86
C THR A 152 -9.77 -9.35 7.36
N THR A 153 -8.67 -9.73 8.01
CA THR A 153 -7.32 -9.31 7.62
C THR A 153 -6.70 -10.34 6.67
N LEU A 154 -6.13 -9.83 5.58
CA LEU A 154 -5.45 -10.61 4.55
C LEU A 154 -4.01 -10.13 4.37
N ILE A 155 -3.14 -11.04 3.92
CA ILE A 155 -1.76 -10.77 3.53
C ILE A 155 -1.51 -11.27 2.10
N THR A 156 -0.66 -10.56 1.37
CA THR A 156 -0.18 -10.94 0.05
C THR A 156 1.33 -10.83 0.00
N TYR A 157 1.99 -11.77 -0.67
CA TYR A 157 3.44 -11.75 -0.91
C TYR A 157 3.80 -11.46 -2.37
N ASN A 158 2.80 -11.41 -3.25
CA ASN A 158 2.96 -11.21 -4.69
C ASN A 158 2.29 -9.91 -5.14
N LYS A 159 2.45 -8.87 -4.33
CA LYS A 159 2.09 -7.49 -4.68
C LYS A 159 0.59 -7.29 -4.94
N GLY A 160 -0.27 -8.09 -4.30
CA GLY A 160 -1.73 -7.98 -4.38
C GLY A 160 -2.40 -8.93 -5.36
N ARG A 161 -1.64 -9.83 -5.99
CA ARG A 161 -2.18 -10.79 -6.95
C ARG A 161 -2.98 -11.92 -6.28
N ASP A 162 -2.47 -12.48 -5.19
CA ASP A 162 -3.14 -13.51 -4.38
C ASP A 162 -3.09 -13.09 -2.91
N TRP A 163 -4.19 -13.31 -2.20
CA TRP A 163 -4.37 -12.90 -0.80
C TRP A 163 -4.79 -14.10 0.05
N ASP A 164 -4.15 -14.23 1.20
CA ASP A 164 -4.40 -15.31 2.17
C ASP A 164 -4.70 -14.72 3.56
N PHE A 165 -5.36 -15.50 4.41
CA PHE A 165 -5.59 -15.12 5.81
C PHE A 165 -4.32 -15.26 6.66
N LEU A 166 -4.26 -14.53 7.77
CA LEU A 166 -3.17 -14.68 8.74
C LEU A 166 -3.37 -15.93 9.60
N ASN A 167 -2.32 -16.75 9.70
CA ASN A 167 -2.33 -17.94 10.55
C ASN A 167 -2.44 -17.53 12.04
N PRO A 168 -3.35 -18.15 12.81
CA PRO A 168 -3.39 -17.93 14.25
C PRO A 168 -2.15 -18.53 14.93
N PRO A 169 -1.68 -17.96 16.05
CA PRO A 169 -0.62 -18.57 16.86
C PRO A 169 -1.14 -19.86 17.51
N ASP A 170 -0.31 -20.90 17.57
CA ASP A 170 -0.67 -22.18 18.19
C ASP A 170 -0.84 -22.08 19.72
N ILE A 171 -0.14 -21.14 20.35
CA ILE A 171 -0.11 -20.93 21.80
C ILE A 171 -0.37 -19.47 22.16
N ASP A 172 -1.04 -19.27 23.30
CA ASP A 172 -1.21 -17.95 23.92
C ASP A 172 0.05 -17.53 24.69
N MET A 173 0.04 -16.30 25.22
CA MET A 173 1.16 -15.76 26.02
C MET A 173 1.45 -16.54 27.32
N ASN A 174 0.51 -17.38 27.78
CA ASN A 174 0.64 -18.23 28.97
C ASN A 174 1.08 -19.66 28.61
N GLY A 175 1.40 -19.93 27.34
CA GLY A 175 1.80 -21.24 26.84
C GLY A 175 0.66 -22.25 26.71
N LYS A 176 -0.60 -21.80 26.74
CA LYS A 176 -1.76 -22.67 26.51
C LYS A 176 -2.09 -22.71 25.01
N PRO A 177 -2.51 -23.87 24.48
CA PRO A 177 -2.97 -23.96 23.10
C PRO A 177 -4.13 -23.00 22.82
N THR A 178 -4.10 -22.31 21.68
CA THR A 178 -5.23 -21.47 21.27
C THR A 178 -6.35 -22.35 20.69
N ASN A 179 -7.60 -21.92 20.87
CA ASN A 179 -8.76 -22.61 20.31
C ASN A 179 -9.06 -22.19 18.85
N CYS A 180 -8.25 -21.30 18.29
CA CYS A 180 -8.46 -20.72 16.97
C CYS A 180 -7.81 -21.60 15.91
N LYS A 181 -8.61 -22.22 15.04
CA LYS A 181 -8.10 -23.06 13.94
C LYS A 181 -8.78 -22.70 12.63
N PRO A 182 -8.03 -22.66 11.51
CA PRO A 182 -8.62 -22.62 10.18
C PRO A 182 -9.56 -23.83 9.94
N PRO A 183 -10.65 -23.68 9.17
CA PRO A 183 -11.04 -22.49 8.40
C PRO A 183 -11.95 -21.49 9.16
N ASP A 184 -12.37 -21.81 10.38
CA ASP A 184 -13.40 -21.02 11.09
C ASP A 184 -12.82 -19.80 11.83
N CYS A 185 -11.51 -19.79 12.07
CA CYS A 185 -10.84 -18.78 12.87
C CYS A 185 -9.43 -18.48 12.35
N TYR A 186 -9.10 -17.19 12.27
CA TYR A 186 -7.81 -16.65 11.83
C TYR A 186 -7.36 -15.50 12.74
N LEU A 187 -6.14 -15.01 12.51
CA LEU A 187 -5.67 -13.77 13.11
C LEU A 187 -6.14 -12.56 12.30
N HIS A 188 -6.58 -11.52 13.01
CA HIS A 188 -6.98 -10.25 12.43
C HIS A 188 -6.27 -9.10 13.16
N LEU A 189 -5.86 -8.08 12.40
CA LEU A 189 -5.07 -6.96 12.91
C LEU A 189 -5.75 -5.62 12.60
N HIS A 190 -5.62 -4.68 13.53
CA HIS A 190 -5.94 -3.27 13.32
C HIS A 190 -4.79 -2.62 12.57
N LEU A 191 -4.93 -2.47 11.25
CA LEU A 191 -3.83 -2.00 10.39
C LEU A 191 -3.56 -0.51 10.59
N ARG A 192 -4.60 0.31 10.43
CA ARG A 192 -4.55 1.77 10.53
C ARG A 192 -5.77 2.24 11.31
N TRP A 193 -5.61 2.48 12.60
CA TRP A 193 -6.74 2.83 13.49
C TRP A 193 -6.63 4.22 14.11
N ALA A 194 -5.41 4.70 14.41
CA ALA A 194 -5.23 5.93 15.17
C ALA A 194 -5.08 7.19 14.28
N ASP A 195 -5.80 8.26 14.64
CA ASP A 195 -5.63 9.61 14.08
C ASP A 195 -4.28 10.25 14.48
N ASN A 196 -3.68 9.78 15.59
CA ASN A 196 -2.40 10.28 16.10
C ASN A 196 -1.25 9.31 15.74
N PRO A 197 -0.23 9.74 14.96
CA PRO A 197 0.88 8.89 14.54
C PRO A 197 1.80 8.45 15.69
N TYR A 198 1.64 9.02 16.89
CA TYR A 198 2.42 8.69 18.08
C TYR A 198 1.69 7.76 19.06
N VAL A 199 0.44 7.38 18.77
CA VAL A 199 -0.42 6.53 19.63
C VAL A 199 -0.35 5.07 19.20
N SER A 200 -0.68 4.15 20.12
CA SER A 200 -0.81 2.72 19.82
C SER A 200 -1.98 2.45 18.86
N GLY A 201 -1.99 1.24 18.27
CA GLY A 201 -3.12 0.75 17.47
C GLY A 201 -2.89 0.69 15.96
N THR A 202 -1.67 0.88 15.48
CA THR A 202 -1.30 0.59 14.08
C THR A 202 -0.33 -0.58 14.01
N VAL A 203 -0.30 -1.28 12.87
CA VAL A 203 0.72 -2.31 12.62
C VAL A 203 2.06 -1.62 12.33
N HIS A 204 3.06 -1.92 13.16
CA HIS A 204 4.41 -1.38 13.08
C HIS A 204 5.32 -2.29 12.26
N THR A 205 5.83 -1.75 11.15
CA THR A 205 6.88 -2.37 10.32
C THR A 205 7.97 -1.35 10.01
N LYS A 206 9.21 -1.83 9.85
CA LYS A 206 10.37 -1.01 9.47
C LYS A 206 11.11 -1.65 8.30
N ASP A 207 11.59 -0.83 7.39
CA ASP A 207 12.48 -1.22 6.27
C ASP A 207 13.79 -1.84 6.76
N THR A 208 14.30 -1.33 7.88
CA THR A 208 15.53 -1.81 8.53
C THR A 208 15.39 -3.18 9.21
N ALA A 209 14.17 -3.65 9.43
CA ALA A 209 13.87 -4.87 10.18
C ALA A 209 13.03 -5.86 9.34
N PRO A 210 13.61 -6.50 8.31
CA PRO A 210 12.86 -7.38 7.43
C PRO A 210 12.28 -8.57 8.19
N GLY A 211 11.01 -8.86 7.93
CA GLY A 211 10.27 -9.95 8.56
C GLY A 211 9.61 -9.60 9.90
N LEU A 212 10.02 -8.50 10.55
CA LEU A 212 9.39 -8.04 11.79
C LEU A 212 8.12 -7.24 11.50
N ILE A 213 6.98 -7.80 11.94
CA ILE A 213 5.67 -7.14 11.89
C ILE A 213 5.04 -7.31 13.28
N MET A 214 4.65 -6.20 13.91
CA MET A 214 4.01 -6.21 15.22
C MET A 214 2.79 -5.31 15.21
N GLY A 215 1.69 -5.73 15.82
CA GLY A 215 0.48 -4.91 15.90
C GLY A 215 -0.60 -5.49 16.80
N ALA A 216 -1.60 -4.66 17.09
CA ALA A 216 -2.77 -5.03 17.87
C ALA A 216 -3.82 -5.70 16.99
N GLY A 217 -4.58 -6.63 17.58
CA GLY A 217 -5.62 -7.36 16.87
C GLY A 217 -6.34 -8.38 17.74
N ASN A 218 -7.03 -9.32 17.10
CA ASN A 218 -7.74 -10.40 17.79
C ASN A 218 -7.72 -11.70 16.98
N LEU A 219 -7.99 -12.81 17.68
CA LEU A 219 -8.28 -14.11 17.07
C LEU A 219 -9.78 -14.30 16.96
N GLY A 220 -10.26 -14.73 15.79
CA GLY A 220 -11.67 -14.97 15.57
C GLY A 220 -12.03 -15.18 14.11
N SER A 221 -13.31 -15.06 13.81
CA SER A 221 -13.84 -15.05 12.44
C SER A 221 -13.89 -13.66 11.81
N GLN A 222 -13.67 -12.61 12.62
CA GLN A 222 -13.62 -11.21 12.20
C GLN A 222 -12.87 -10.35 13.22
N LEU A 223 -12.48 -9.16 12.79
CA LEU A 223 -11.92 -8.11 13.62
C LEU A 223 -13.00 -7.53 14.55
N VAL A 224 -12.66 -7.28 15.81
CA VAL A 224 -13.55 -6.66 16.81
C VAL A 224 -12.85 -5.51 17.54
N GLU A 225 -13.64 -4.55 18.05
CA GLU A 225 -13.13 -3.33 18.70
C GLU A 225 -12.91 -3.46 20.22
N TYR A 226 -13.51 -4.47 20.87
CA TYR A 226 -13.47 -4.58 22.33
C TYR A 226 -12.32 -5.45 22.87
N LYS A 227 -11.56 -6.10 21.97
CA LYS A 227 -10.48 -7.02 22.34
C LYS A 227 -9.26 -6.73 21.47
N GLU A 228 -8.22 -6.20 22.11
CA GLU A 228 -6.99 -5.76 21.44
C GLU A 228 -5.79 -6.42 22.10
N GLU A 229 -5.31 -7.50 21.49
CA GLU A 229 -4.12 -8.23 21.93
C GLU A 229 -2.97 -7.93 20.97
N MET A 230 -1.74 -7.87 21.49
CA MET A 230 -0.55 -7.60 20.67
C MET A 230 0.05 -8.88 20.12
N TYR A 231 0.25 -8.92 18.82
CA TYR A 231 0.85 -10.03 18.09
C TYR A 231 2.14 -9.59 17.39
N ILE A 232 3.09 -10.51 17.26
CA ILE A 232 4.33 -10.32 16.53
C ILE A 232 4.62 -11.50 15.61
N THR A 233 5.25 -11.23 14.48
CA THR A 233 5.93 -12.20 13.62
C THR A 233 7.33 -11.67 13.34
N SER A 234 8.30 -12.59 13.23
CA SER A 234 9.67 -12.28 12.82
C SER A 234 10.11 -12.99 11.54
N ASP A 235 9.15 -13.62 10.86
CA ASP A 235 9.31 -14.35 9.60
C ASP A 235 8.31 -13.87 8.54
N CYS A 236 7.95 -12.59 8.59
CA CYS A 236 7.11 -11.88 7.62
C CYS A 236 5.66 -12.36 7.52
N GLY A 237 5.09 -12.91 8.59
CA GLY A 237 3.68 -13.31 8.65
C GLY A 237 3.42 -14.80 8.51
N ASN A 238 4.48 -15.63 8.41
CA ASN A 238 4.35 -17.09 8.39
C ASN A 238 3.98 -17.64 9.78
N THR A 239 4.71 -17.20 10.81
CA THR A 239 4.51 -17.60 12.20
C THR A 239 4.18 -16.38 13.04
N TRP A 240 2.99 -16.38 13.65
CA TRP A 240 2.57 -15.35 14.59
C TRP A 240 2.70 -15.83 16.03
N ARG A 241 2.91 -14.90 16.95
CA ARG A 241 2.95 -15.14 18.40
C ARG A 241 2.22 -14.02 19.13
N GLN A 242 1.46 -14.37 20.17
CA GLN A 242 0.84 -13.41 21.07
C GLN A 242 1.87 -12.94 22.12
N VAL A 243 1.87 -11.64 22.42
CA VAL A 243 2.86 -11.02 23.30
C VAL A 243 2.23 -10.29 24.49
N PHE A 244 1.18 -9.48 24.27
CA PHE A 244 0.51 -8.71 25.31
C PHE A 244 -1.02 -8.79 25.18
N GLU A 245 -1.74 -8.64 26.30
CA GLU A 245 -3.22 -8.66 26.34
C GLU A 245 -3.86 -7.32 25.96
N GLU A 246 -3.11 -6.23 26.05
CA GLU A 246 -3.57 -4.86 25.79
C GLU A 246 -2.58 -4.17 24.85
N GLU A 247 -3.01 -3.04 24.30
CA GLU A 247 -2.23 -2.17 23.45
C GLU A 247 -0.95 -1.62 24.11
N HIS A 248 0.12 -1.57 23.31
CA HIS A 248 1.41 -1.04 23.71
C HIS A 248 2.01 -0.23 22.56
N HIS A 249 2.55 0.95 22.85
CA HIS A 249 3.42 1.68 21.92
C HIS A 249 4.69 0.87 21.66
N ILE A 250 5.00 0.65 20.38
CA ILE A 250 6.16 -0.13 19.95
C ILE A 250 7.21 0.79 19.33
N LEU A 251 8.47 0.62 19.73
CA LEU A 251 9.62 1.27 19.13
C LEU A 251 10.71 0.25 18.80
N TYR A 252 11.17 0.26 17.55
CA TYR A 252 12.31 -0.54 17.11
C TYR A 252 13.60 0.28 17.21
N LEU A 253 14.66 -0.32 17.74
CA LEU A 253 16.01 0.24 17.81
C LEU A 253 17.01 -0.72 17.16
N ASP A 254 18.14 -0.19 16.69
CA ASP A 254 19.23 -0.97 16.07
C ASP A 254 18.73 -1.94 14.98
N HIS A 255 18.03 -1.40 13.97
CA HIS A 255 17.45 -2.18 12.87
C HIS A 255 16.57 -3.36 13.34
N GLY A 256 15.73 -3.13 14.36
CA GLY A 256 14.91 -4.16 15.00
C GLY A 256 15.70 -5.13 15.89
N GLY A 257 16.91 -4.76 16.31
CA GLY A 257 17.71 -5.50 17.28
C GLY A 257 17.17 -5.41 18.71
N VAL A 258 16.49 -4.31 19.05
CA VAL A 258 15.76 -4.17 20.31
C VAL A 258 14.35 -3.69 20.02
N ILE A 259 13.37 -4.36 20.62
CA ILE A 259 11.96 -3.97 20.57
C ILE A 259 11.61 -3.42 21.93
N VAL A 260 11.16 -2.18 21.99
CA VAL A 260 10.67 -1.54 23.22
C VAL A 260 9.15 -1.45 23.15
N ALA A 261 8.51 -1.77 24.26
CA ALA A 261 7.06 -1.69 24.42
C ALA A 261 6.70 -0.94 25.71
N ILE A 262 5.83 0.06 25.58
CA ILE A 262 5.23 0.77 26.72
C ILE A 262 3.72 0.68 26.59
N LYS A 263 3.03 0.26 27.67
CA LYS A 263 1.57 0.11 27.65
C LYS A 263 0.90 1.44 27.30
N ASP A 264 -0.01 1.43 26.34
CA ASP A 264 -0.85 2.59 26.03
C ASP A 264 -2.03 2.60 27.01
N THR A 265 -2.08 3.61 27.88
CA THR A 265 -3.11 3.70 28.91
C THR A 265 -3.23 5.11 29.45
N SER A 266 -4.45 5.46 29.90
CA SER A 266 -4.76 6.72 30.56
C SER A 266 -4.24 6.83 32.00
N ILE A 267 -3.46 5.86 32.47
CA ILE A 267 -2.91 5.81 33.83
C ILE A 267 -1.40 6.05 33.78
N PRO A 268 -0.83 6.90 34.64
CA PRO A 268 0.60 7.19 34.59
C PRO A 268 1.41 5.96 34.99
N LEU A 269 2.49 5.71 34.26
CA LEU A 269 3.33 4.53 34.41
C LEU A 269 4.81 4.89 34.48
N LYS A 270 5.63 3.94 34.96
CA LYS A 270 7.09 4.09 35.08
C LYS A 270 7.86 2.87 34.59
N ILE A 271 7.14 1.91 34.01
CA ILE A 271 7.67 0.65 33.52
C ILE A 271 7.80 0.72 32.00
N LEU A 272 8.91 0.23 31.48
CA LEU A 272 9.06 -0.12 30.07
C LEU A 272 9.37 -1.61 29.96
N LYS A 273 8.91 -2.23 28.88
CA LYS A 273 9.29 -3.59 28.51
C LYS A 273 10.22 -3.53 27.31
N PHE A 274 11.20 -4.41 27.25
CA PHE A 274 12.06 -4.54 26.08
C PHE A 274 12.41 -5.99 25.79
N SER A 275 12.61 -6.31 24.52
CA SER A 275 13.03 -7.61 24.03
C SER A 275 14.23 -7.44 23.09
N ILE A 276 15.16 -8.39 23.17
CA ILE A 276 16.38 -8.44 22.35
C ILE A 276 16.44 -9.69 21.46
N ASP A 277 15.39 -10.51 21.47
CA ASP A 277 15.30 -11.79 20.79
C ASP A 277 14.04 -11.86 19.91
N GLU A 278 13.71 -10.72 19.28
CA GLU A 278 12.58 -10.58 18.34
C GLU A 278 11.21 -10.81 18.99
N GLY A 279 11.06 -10.43 20.26
CA GLY A 279 9.80 -10.52 20.99
C GLY A 279 9.53 -11.87 21.65
N GLN A 280 10.51 -12.76 21.72
CA GLN A 280 10.36 -14.08 22.36
C GLN A 280 10.40 -13.99 23.89
N THR A 281 11.32 -13.20 24.43
CA THR A 281 11.40 -12.91 25.85
C THR A 281 11.39 -11.40 26.09
N TRP A 282 10.73 -11.01 27.18
CA TRP A 282 10.53 -9.61 27.53
C TRP A 282 11.05 -9.34 28.94
N SER A 283 11.87 -8.30 29.06
CA SER A 283 12.40 -7.80 30.33
C SER A 283 11.70 -6.50 30.71
N THR A 284 11.43 -6.31 32.00
CA THR A 284 10.80 -5.09 32.53
C THR A 284 11.83 -4.21 33.21
N HIS A 285 11.81 -2.91 32.94
CA HIS A 285 12.70 -1.92 33.52
C HIS A 285 11.94 -0.68 33.99
N ASN A 286 12.36 -0.10 35.12
CA ASN A 286 11.83 1.17 35.59
C ASN A 286 12.62 2.32 34.97
N PHE A 287 12.04 3.01 33.99
CA PHE A 287 12.74 4.06 33.24
C PHE A 287 12.74 5.42 33.94
N THR A 288 11.85 5.61 34.91
CA THR A 288 11.76 6.83 35.72
C THR A 288 11.37 6.47 37.16
N SER A 289 11.70 7.35 38.11
CA SER A 289 11.30 7.20 39.51
C SER A 289 9.83 7.58 39.74
N THR A 290 9.34 8.56 38.97
CA THR A 290 8.01 9.15 39.10
C THR A 290 7.12 8.63 37.98
N SER A 291 5.87 8.27 38.25
CA SER A 291 4.97 7.84 37.17
C SER A 291 4.64 9.00 36.23
N VAL A 292 4.70 8.74 34.92
CA VAL A 292 4.51 9.73 33.84
C VAL A 292 3.39 9.25 32.91
N PHE A 293 2.58 10.18 32.43
CA PHE A 293 1.67 9.95 31.30
C PHE A 293 2.49 10.01 30.01
N VAL A 294 2.53 8.90 29.28
CA VAL A 294 3.35 8.78 28.07
C VAL A 294 2.54 9.30 26.88
N ASP A 295 3.03 10.36 26.25
CA ASP A 295 2.40 10.94 25.06
C ASP A 295 3.03 10.41 23.76
N GLY A 296 4.27 9.92 23.82
CA GLY A 296 4.89 9.25 22.67
C GLY A 296 6.34 8.83 22.86
N LEU A 297 6.86 8.13 21.85
CA LEU A 297 8.21 7.56 21.79
C LEU A 297 8.93 8.03 20.53
N LEU A 298 10.22 8.37 20.66
CA LEU A 298 11.08 8.72 19.54
C LEU A 298 12.41 7.96 19.61
N SER A 299 12.90 7.52 18.45
CA SER A 299 14.27 7.05 18.25
C SER A 299 15.12 8.17 17.62
N GLU A 300 16.44 8.05 17.77
CA GLU A 300 17.36 8.87 16.99
C GLU A 300 17.20 8.57 15.48
N PRO A 301 17.23 9.58 14.59
CA PRO A 301 17.12 9.36 13.15
C PRO A 301 18.16 8.36 12.64
N GLY A 302 17.72 7.48 11.74
CA GLY A 302 18.53 6.42 11.14
C GLY A 302 18.23 5.03 11.69
N ASP A 303 17.56 4.89 12.83
CA ASP A 303 17.21 3.60 13.47
C ASP A 303 18.41 2.65 13.69
N GLU A 304 19.64 3.18 13.64
CA GLU A 304 20.92 2.49 13.84
C GLU A 304 21.38 2.50 15.31
N THR A 305 20.77 3.36 16.13
CA THR A 305 21.22 3.58 17.50
C THR A 305 20.27 2.97 18.51
N LEU A 306 20.75 2.90 19.74
CA LEU A 306 20.08 2.30 20.90
C LEU A 306 19.60 3.35 21.90
N VAL A 307 19.41 4.58 21.42
CA VAL A 307 18.93 5.71 22.21
C VAL A 307 17.48 5.97 21.86
N MET A 308 16.63 5.99 22.87
CA MET A 308 15.24 6.39 22.74
C MET A 308 14.91 7.56 23.67
N THR A 309 13.91 8.33 23.29
CA THR A 309 13.35 9.40 24.11
C THR A 309 11.87 9.13 24.33
N VAL A 310 11.48 9.04 25.60
CA VAL A 310 10.07 9.05 26.02
C VAL A 310 9.71 10.48 26.34
N PHE A 311 8.63 11.00 25.79
CA PHE A 311 8.11 12.33 26.15
C PHE A 311 6.69 12.22 26.69
N GLY A 312 6.40 13.04 27.69
CA GLY A 312 5.14 12.96 28.41
C GLY A 312 5.01 14.06 29.45
N HIS A 313 4.06 13.88 30.37
CA HIS A 313 3.81 14.80 31.47
C HIS A 313 3.54 14.04 32.78
N ILE A 314 3.98 14.58 33.91
CA ILE A 314 3.76 13.94 35.23
C ILE A 314 2.29 14.06 35.68
N SER A 315 1.64 15.18 35.32
CA SER A 315 0.23 15.45 35.57
C SER A 315 -0.31 16.40 34.50
N TYR A 316 -1.64 16.45 34.31
CA TYR A 316 -2.28 17.35 33.33
C TYR A 316 -2.00 18.85 33.53
N ARG A 317 -1.42 19.25 34.68
CA ARG A 317 -1.03 20.63 34.99
C ARG A 317 0.49 20.82 35.10
N SER A 318 1.26 19.78 34.83
CA SER A 318 2.71 19.79 34.92
C SER A 318 3.35 20.18 33.60
N ASP A 319 4.60 20.63 33.69
CA ASP A 319 5.47 20.79 32.52
C ASP A 319 5.79 19.43 31.88
N TRP A 320 6.22 19.49 30.62
CA TRP A 320 6.69 18.33 29.86
C TRP A 320 7.95 17.73 30.49
N GLU A 321 8.03 16.40 30.52
CA GLU A 321 9.19 15.63 30.92
C GLU A 321 9.68 14.77 29.76
N LEU A 322 10.99 14.79 29.52
CA LEU A 322 11.65 13.97 28.52
C LEU A 322 12.64 13.03 29.21
N VAL A 323 12.45 11.72 29.01
CA VAL A 323 13.35 10.70 29.55
C VAL A 323 14.13 10.08 28.41
N LYS A 324 15.45 10.29 28.43
CA LYS A 324 16.38 9.61 27.53
C LYS A 324 16.78 8.26 28.12
N VAL A 325 16.52 7.18 27.37
CA VAL A 325 16.96 5.82 27.71
C VAL A 325 18.06 5.40 26.74
N ASP A 326 19.16 4.89 27.28
CA ASP A 326 20.32 4.46 26.52
C ASP A 326 20.57 2.96 26.76
N PHE A 327 20.30 2.12 25.76
CA PHE A 327 20.50 0.68 25.85
C PHE A 327 21.93 0.23 25.55
N ARG A 328 22.82 1.12 25.06
CA ARG A 328 24.20 0.76 24.70
C ARG A 328 24.98 0.05 25.82
N PRO A 329 24.86 0.43 27.11
CA PRO A 329 25.57 -0.26 28.19
C PRO A 329 25.19 -1.74 28.35
N SER A 330 24.01 -2.15 27.86
CA SER A 330 23.56 -3.55 27.91
C SER A 330 24.20 -4.43 26.84
N PHE A 331 24.83 -3.83 25.82
CA PHE A 331 25.47 -4.54 24.72
C PHE A 331 26.99 -4.35 24.78
N PRO A 332 27.76 -5.42 25.06
CA PRO A 332 29.19 -5.31 25.31
C PRO A 332 30.04 -5.06 24.05
N ARG A 333 29.49 -5.31 22.86
CA ARG A 333 30.23 -5.29 21.59
C ARG A 333 29.31 -5.11 20.38
N GLU A 334 29.92 -4.80 19.24
CA GLU A 334 29.30 -4.86 17.92
C GLU A 334 29.23 -6.31 17.40
N CYS A 335 28.27 -6.58 16.52
CA CYS A 335 28.08 -7.89 15.91
C CYS A 335 29.12 -8.16 14.83
N THR A 336 29.59 -9.41 14.76
CA THR A 336 30.41 -9.94 13.66
C THR A 336 29.55 -10.83 12.76
N ASP A 337 30.06 -11.23 11.59
CA ASP A 337 29.33 -12.12 10.68
C ASP A 337 28.91 -13.45 11.33
N ASP A 338 29.67 -13.95 12.31
CA ASP A 338 29.37 -15.18 13.05
C ASP A 338 28.18 -15.05 14.02
N ASP A 339 27.75 -13.83 14.32
CA ASP A 339 26.59 -13.56 15.18
C ASP A 339 25.26 -13.65 14.45
N TYR A 340 25.29 -13.81 13.14
CA TYR A 340 24.12 -13.90 12.30
C TYR A 340 23.84 -15.32 11.82
N GLU A 341 22.57 -15.61 11.61
CA GLU A 341 22.08 -16.78 10.90
C GLU A 341 21.29 -16.34 9.66
N SER A 342 21.27 -17.21 8.64
CA SER A 342 20.51 -16.97 7.42
C SER A 342 19.06 -17.40 7.62
N TRP A 343 18.13 -16.49 7.33
CA TRP A 343 16.72 -16.79 7.20
C TRP A 343 16.31 -16.65 5.73
N GLU A 344 15.67 -17.68 5.19
CA GLU A 344 15.13 -17.65 3.83
C GLU A 344 13.68 -17.18 3.88
N LEU A 345 13.34 -16.20 3.04
CA LEU A 345 11.97 -15.71 2.94
C LEU A 345 11.10 -16.74 2.21
N THR A 346 9.99 -17.12 2.84
CA THR A 346 8.97 -17.98 2.27
C THR A 346 7.60 -17.34 2.36
N ASN A 347 6.68 -17.74 1.49
CA ASN A 347 5.25 -17.47 1.66
C ASN A 347 4.60 -18.52 2.57
N LEU A 348 3.30 -18.39 2.81
CA LEU A 348 2.54 -19.31 3.68
C LEU A 348 2.52 -20.76 3.15
N GLN A 349 2.72 -20.96 1.85
CA GLN A 349 2.78 -22.28 1.20
C GLN A 349 4.20 -22.88 1.20
N GLY A 350 5.20 -22.15 1.72
CA GLY A 350 6.60 -22.58 1.75
C GLY A 350 7.37 -22.37 0.45
N ASP A 351 6.81 -21.65 -0.52
CA ASP A 351 7.51 -21.25 -1.74
C ASP A 351 8.53 -20.15 -1.43
N ARG A 352 9.70 -20.26 -2.06
CA ARG A 352 10.85 -19.36 -1.92
C ARG A 352 10.95 -18.36 -3.07
N CYS A 353 10.30 -18.64 -4.20
CA CYS A 353 10.36 -17.79 -5.39
C CYS A 353 9.32 -16.69 -5.35
N ILE A 354 9.52 -15.72 -4.45
CA ILE A 354 8.62 -14.58 -4.29
C ILE A 354 9.05 -13.47 -5.24
N MET A 355 8.13 -12.98 -6.08
CA MET A 355 8.41 -11.94 -7.08
C MET A 355 9.57 -12.31 -8.03
N GLY A 356 9.69 -13.60 -8.37
CA GLY A 356 10.74 -14.11 -9.25
C GLY A 356 12.13 -14.20 -8.62
N GLN A 357 12.23 -14.13 -7.29
CA GLN A 357 13.52 -14.06 -6.59
C GLN A 357 13.49 -14.82 -5.26
N GLN A 358 14.48 -15.68 -5.03
CA GLN A 358 14.76 -16.25 -3.72
C GLN A 358 15.58 -15.25 -2.92
N ARG A 359 15.01 -14.78 -1.81
CA ARG A 359 15.63 -13.80 -0.91
C ARG A 359 16.03 -14.45 0.40
N SER A 360 17.24 -14.19 0.86
CA SER A 360 17.70 -14.56 2.20
C SER A 360 18.20 -13.34 2.96
N PHE A 361 17.88 -13.29 4.24
CA PHE A 361 18.20 -12.20 5.15
C PHE A 361 19.03 -12.67 6.35
N ARG A 362 19.81 -11.76 6.94
CA ARG A 362 20.54 -11.97 8.20
C ARG A 362 19.62 -11.75 9.38
N LYS A 363 19.54 -12.73 10.27
CA LYS A 363 18.93 -12.60 11.59
C LYS A 363 19.99 -12.73 12.67
N ARG A 364 19.91 -11.92 13.73
CA ARG A 364 20.87 -12.03 14.84
C ARG A 364 20.52 -13.28 15.63
N LYS A 365 21.51 -14.12 15.92
CA LYS A 365 21.32 -15.31 16.76
C LYS A 365 20.80 -14.90 18.13
N ILE A 366 19.85 -15.66 18.67
CA ILE A 366 19.26 -15.42 19.99
C ILE A 366 20.33 -15.45 21.10
N SER A 367 21.37 -16.28 20.94
CA SER A 367 22.49 -16.39 21.88
C SER A 367 23.52 -15.26 21.77
N SER A 368 23.42 -14.37 20.79
CA SER A 368 24.40 -13.30 20.57
C SER A 368 23.89 -11.93 21.00
N TRP A 369 24.56 -11.36 21.98
CA TRP A 369 24.25 -10.05 22.56
C TRP A 369 25.22 -9.01 22.01
N CYS A 370 24.86 -8.44 20.86
CA CYS A 370 25.68 -7.48 20.15
C CYS A 370 24.83 -6.46 19.39
N ILE A 371 25.41 -5.29 19.11
CA ILE A 371 24.78 -4.20 18.34
C ILE A 371 24.98 -4.47 16.85
N LYS A 372 23.92 -4.43 16.04
CA LYS A 372 24.03 -4.61 14.58
C LYS A 372 24.80 -3.45 13.95
N GLY A 373 24.51 -2.23 14.39
CA GLY A 373 25.26 -1.03 14.04
C GLY A 373 25.03 -0.54 12.60
N ARG A 374 25.71 0.55 12.25
CA ARG A 374 25.45 1.32 11.01
C ARG A 374 25.74 0.58 9.71
N SER A 375 26.69 -0.35 9.74
CA SER A 375 27.07 -1.14 8.56
C SER A 375 26.17 -2.36 8.35
N PHE A 376 25.08 -2.51 9.11
CA PHE A 376 24.21 -3.67 9.01
C PHE A 376 23.48 -3.69 7.67
N THR A 377 23.74 -4.74 6.89
CA THR A 377 22.99 -5.07 5.68
C THR A 377 22.16 -6.32 5.93
N SER A 378 20.85 -6.18 5.84
CA SER A 378 19.94 -7.29 6.11
C SER A 378 19.91 -8.33 4.98
N ALA A 379 20.01 -7.93 3.72
CA ALA A 379 19.98 -8.82 2.58
C ALA A 379 21.32 -9.55 2.37
N LEU A 380 21.30 -10.89 2.34
CA LEU A 380 22.47 -11.74 2.07
C LEU A 380 22.59 -12.08 0.59
N THR A 381 21.56 -12.76 0.09
CA THR A 381 21.60 -13.43 -1.20
C THR A 381 20.27 -13.25 -1.90
N SER A 382 20.36 -12.94 -3.18
CA SER A 382 19.24 -12.91 -4.09
C SER A 382 19.55 -13.83 -5.26
N LYS A 383 18.72 -14.84 -5.50
CA LYS A 383 18.82 -15.71 -6.67
C LYS A 383 17.56 -15.57 -7.51
N VAL A 384 17.72 -15.30 -8.80
CA VAL A 384 16.60 -15.20 -9.74
C VAL A 384 15.98 -16.59 -9.98
N CYS A 385 14.65 -16.64 -10.06
CA CYS A 385 13.87 -17.83 -10.40
C CYS A 385 13.43 -17.83 -11.86
N GLU A 386 13.11 -19.01 -12.38
CA GLU A 386 12.40 -19.13 -13.65
C GLU A 386 10.96 -18.62 -13.51
N CYS A 387 10.43 -17.99 -14.56
CA CYS A 387 9.06 -17.49 -14.52
C CYS A 387 8.05 -18.63 -14.52
N VAL A 388 7.03 -18.49 -13.67
CA VAL A 388 5.89 -19.41 -13.55
C VAL A 388 4.57 -18.66 -13.76
N ASN A 389 3.46 -19.39 -13.90
CA ASN A 389 2.14 -18.78 -14.04
C ASN A 389 1.80 -17.82 -12.90
N SER A 390 2.40 -18.01 -11.71
CA SER A 390 2.17 -17.14 -10.56
C SER A 390 2.81 -15.75 -10.65
N ASP A 391 3.69 -15.54 -11.62
CA ASP A 391 4.37 -14.26 -11.87
C ASP A 391 3.60 -13.33 -12.82
N PHE A 392 2.43 -13.76 -13.31
CA PHE A 392 1.57 -13.01 -14.23
C PHE A 392 0.18 -12.78 -13.64
N LEU A 393 -0.32 -11.56 -13.73
CA LEU A 393 -1.70 -11.17 -13.35
C LEU A 393 -2.54 -10.86 -14.60
N CYS A 394 -3.84 -10.65 -14.40
CA CYS A 394 -4.73 -10.26 -15.49
C CYS A 394 -4.47 -8.81 -15.91
N ASP A 395 -4.55 -8.57 -17.22
CA ASP A 395 -4.40 -7.25 -17.82
C ASP A 395 -5.72 -6.47 -17.80
N TYR A 396 -5.70 -5.20 -18.22
CA TYR A 396 -6.89 -4.35 -18.27
C TYR A 396 -8.02 -4.99 -19.09
N GLY A 397 -9.21 -5.06 -18.47
CA GLY A 397 -10.40 -5.68 -19.10
C GLY A 397 -10.45 -7.20 -18.99
N PHE A 398 -9.54 -7.82 -18.24
CA PHE A 398 -9.56 -9.24 -17.95
C PHE A 398 -9.66 -9.50 -16.45
N GLU A 399 -10.43 -10.51 -16.09
CA GLU A 399 -10.64 -10.92 -14.71
C GLU A 399 -10.46 -12.44 -14.53
N ARG A 400 -10.23 -12.85 -13.29
CA ARG A 400 -10.17 -14.26 -12.93
C ARG A 400 -11.57 -14.80 -12.74
N SER A 401 -11.81 -16.04 -13.18
CA SER A 401 -13.11 -16.69 -12.95
C SER A 401 -13.35 -16.92 -11.44
N ALA A 402 -14.39 -16.29 -10.89
CA ALA A 402 -14.78 -16.43 -9.48
C ALA A 402 -15.13 -17.87 -9.05
N SER A 403 -15.55 -18.70 -10.00
CA SER A 403 -16.10 -20.04 -9.77
C SER A 403 -15.04 -21.15 -9.64
N LEU A 404 -13.76 -20.86 -9.90
CA LEU A 404 -12.68 -21.85 -9.99
C LEU A 404 -11.41 -21.38 -9.29
N LYS A 405 -11.53 -20.86 -8.06
CA LYS A 405 -10.37 -20.63 -7.16
C LYS A 405 -9.50 -21.88 -6.96
N SER A 406 -9.96 -23.06 -7.39
CA SER A 406 -9.25 -24.34 -7.25
C SER A 406 -8.61 -24.91 -8.53
N GLU A 407 -8.96 -24.49 -9.76
CA GLU A 407 -8.50 -25.26 -10.95
C GLU A 407 -7.96 -24.49 -12.16
N SER A 408 -8.19 -23.18 -12.32
CA SER A 408 -7.43 -22.46 -13.35
C SER A 408 -7.30 -20.98 -13.04
N ASN A 409 -6.07 -20.56 -12.78
CA ASN A 409 -5.65 -19.16 -12.61
C ASN A 409 -5.63 -18.42 -13.96
N LYS A 410 -6.72 -18.56 -14.73
CA LYS A 410 -6.86 -18.05 -16.09
C LYS A 410 -7.62 -16.73 -16.09
N CYS A 411 -7.13 -15.80 -16.89
CA CYS A 411 -7.73 -14.50 -17.14
C CYS A 411 -8.68 -14.58 -18.33
N PHE A 412 -9.90 -14.10 -18.14
CA PHE A 412 -10.95 -14.05 -19.16
C PHE A 412 -11.32 -12.60 -19.42
N ALA A 413 -11.57 -12.24 -20.68
CA ALA A 413 -12.06 -10.92 -21.01
C ALA A 413 -13.43 -10.72 -20.36
N ASP A 414 -13.59 -9.62 -19.65
CA ASP A 414 -14.85 -9.26 -19.02
C ASP A 414 -15.86 -8.81 -20.10
N PHE A 415 -17.16 -8.90 -19.81
CA PHE A 415 -18.25 -8.69 -20.77
C PHE A 415 -18.21 -7.32 -21.46
N TRP A 416 -17.56 -6.34 -20.85
CA TRP A 416 -17.47 -4.96 -21.33
C TRP A 416 -16.22 -4.67 -22.16
N PHE A 417 -15.25 -5.57 -22.15
CA PHE A 417 -13.99 -5.41 -22.85
C PHE A 417 -13.94 -6.35 -24.06
N ASN A 418 -13.62 -5.80 -25.23
CA ASN A 418 -13.37 -6.60 -26.42
C ASN A 418 -11.88 -6.55 -26.75
N PRO A 419 -11.13 -7.66 -26.58
CA PRO A 419 -9.69 -7.72 -26.91
C PRO A 419 -9.38 -7.47 -28.38
N GLU A 420 -10.35 -7.67 -29.28
CA GLU A 420 -10.19 -7.44 -30.72
C GLU A 420 -10.40 -5.97 -31.12
N ALA A 421 -10.95 -5.15 -30.22
CA ALA A 421 -11.20 -3.74 -30.52
C ALA A 421 -9.87 -2.95 -30.60
N PRO A 422 -9.72 -2.04 -31.58
CA PRO A 422 -8.56 -1.17 -31.63
C PRO A 422 -8.56 -0.17 -30.46
N PRO A 423 -7.37 0.27 -29.99
CA PRO A 423 -7.24 1.37 -29.03
C PRO A 423 -7.95 2.65 -29.48
N GLU A 424 -8.32 3.52 -28.54
CA GLU A 424 -8.99 4.80 -28.85
C GLU A 424 -8.10 5.72 -29.73
N ASP A 425 -6.79 5.76 -29.45
CA ASP A 425 -5.83 6.62 -30.13
C ASP A 425 -5.14 5.93 -31.33
N CYS A 426 -5.77 4.90 -31.93
CA CYS A 426 -5.18 4.15 -33.04
C CYS A 426 -5.17 5.01 -34.33
N VAL A 427 -4.00 5.55 -34.68
CA VAL A 427 -3.84 6.34 -35.90
C VAL A 427 -3.66 5.41 -37.11
N LEU A 428 -4.36 5.70 -38.21
CA LEU A 428 -4.29 4.91 -39.44
C LEU A 428 -2.84 4.73 -39.91
N GLY A 429 -2.44 3.48 -40.16
CA GLY A 429 -1.08 3.13 -40.60
C GLY A 429 -0.11 2.81 -39.46
N GLN A 430 -0.48 3.05 -38.20
CA GLN A 430 0.26 2.49 -37.05
C GLN A 430 -0.15 1.04 -36.82
N ALA A 431 0.74 0.28 -36.16
CA ALA A 431 0.44 -1.05 -35.67
C ALA A 431 0.20 -0.99 -34.16
N TYR A 432 -0.78 -1.76 -33.67
CA TYR A 432 -1.03 -1.96 -32.24
C TYR A 432 -0.88 -3.43 -31.88
N THR A 433 -0.50 -3.70 -30.64
CA THR A 433 -0.39 -5.05 -30.08
C THR A 433 -1.64 -5.36 -29.26
N SER A 434 -2.33 -6.46 -29.58
CA SER A 434 -3.42 -6.97 -28.74
C SER A 434 -2.84 -7.63 -27.48
N SER A 435 -3.56 -7.51 -26.36
CA SER A 435 -3.17 -8.15 -25.10
C SER A 435 -3.58 -9.63 -25.12
N THR A 436 -2.73 -10.51 -24.58
CA THR A 436 -3.09 -11.92 -24.31
C THR A 436 -4.03 -12.06 -23.11
N GLY A 437 -4.31 -10.96 -22.42
CA GLY A 437 -5.07 -10.92 -21.17
C GLY A 437 -4.21 -11.11 -19.91
N TYR A 438 -2.90 -11.29 -20.08
CA TYR A 438 -1.94 -11.42 -18.99
C TYR A 438 -0.88 -10.34 -19.07
N ARG A 439 -0.43 -9.90 -17.90
CA ARG A 439 0.75 -9.05 -17.76
C ARG A 439 1.65 -9.57 -16.65
N LYS A 440 2.96 -9.52 -16.87
CA LYS A 440 3.93 -9.82 -15.81
C LYS A 440 3.72 -8.85 -14.65
N VAL A 441 3.77 -9.36 -13.42
CA VAL A 441 3.71 -8.51 -12.22
C VAL A 441 4.83 -7.48 -12.31
N VAL A 442 4.49 -6.19 -12.29
CA VAL A 442 5.47 -5.11 -12.34
C VAL A 442 6.43 -5.27 -11.16
N SER A 443 7.73 -5.03 -11.39
CA SER A 443 8.87 -5.32 -10.48
C SER A 443 9.25 -6.80 -10.30
N ASN A 444 8.56 -7.75 -10.92
CA ASN A 444 8.96 -9.16 -10.88
C ASN A 444 10.18 -9.41 -11.80
N VAL A 445 11.22 -10.02 -11.24
CA VAL A 445 12.54 -10.19 -11.89
C VAL A 445 12.80 -11.62 -12.37
N CYS A 446 11.79 -12.48 -12.46
CA CYS A 446 11.97 -13.84 -12.98
C CYS A 446 12.51 -13.81 -14.43
N GLU A 447 13.30 -14.83 -14.79
CA GLU A 447 13.93 -14.96 -16.11
C GLU A 447 13.71 -16.36 -16.71
N GLY A 448 13.38 -16.43 -18.01
CA GLY A 448 13.09 -17.71 -18.66
C GLY A 448 11.79 -18.36 -18.17
N GLY A 449 11.66 -19.68 -18.33
CA GLY A 449 10.46 -20.41 -17.91
C GLY A 449 9.23 -20.13 -18.78
N VAL A 450 8.08 -19.93 -18.14
CA VAL A 450 6.80 -19.63 -18.80
C VAL A 450 6.69 -18.13 -19.08
N ASP A 451 6.25 -17.80 -20.29
CA ASP A 451 5.93 -16.42 -20.66
C ASP A 451 4.51 -16.36 -21.26
N LEU A 452 3.56 -15.92 -20.44
CA LEU A 452 2.15 -15.77 -20.84
C LEU A 452 1.90 -14.53 -21.70
N GLN A 453 2.92 -13.71 -21.92
CA GLN A 453 2.88 -12.54 -22.80
C GLN A 453 3.46 -12.85 -24.19
N GLN A 454 3.97 -14.07 -24.43
CA GLN A 454 4.42 -14.46 -25.76
C GLN A 454 3.27 -14.51 -26.77
N ASN A 455 3.61 -14.27 -28.04
CA ASN A 455 2.70 -14.28 -29.18
C ASN A 455 1.67 -13.14 -29.21
N LEU A 456 2.05 -11.93 -28.76
CA LEU A 456 1.25 -10.73 -29.00
C LEU A 456 1.02 -10.58 -30.51
N ALA A 457 -0.25 -10.63 -30.92
CA ALA A 457 -0.61 -10.39 -32.31
C ALA A 457 -0.50 -8.90 -32.60
N GLN A 458 0.30 -8.55 -33.61
CA GLN A 458 0.36 -7.20 -34.14
C GLN A 458 -0.73 -7.02 -35.19
N HIS A 459 -1.55 -6.00 -34.99
CA HIS A 459 -2.63 -5.62 -35.88
C HIS A 459 -2.37 -4.22 -36.44
N MET A 460 -2.74 -3.99 -37.69
CA MET A 460 -2.74 -2.65 -38.25
C MET A 460 -3.96 -1.89 -37.73
N CYS A 461 -3.78 -0.63 -37.33
CA CYS A 461 -4.87 0.24 -36.94
C CYS A 461 -5.88 0.36 -38.10
N PRO A 462 -7.14 -0.08 -37.91
CA PRO A 462 -8.17 0.09 -38.92
C PRO A 462 -8.59 1.56 -39.00
N LEU A 463 -9.30 1.93 -40.07
CA LEU A 463 -9.99 3.21 -40.11
C LEU A 463 -11.10 3.20 -39.04
N ILE A 464 -10.96 4.04 -38.01
CA ILE A 464 -11.94 4.17 -36.93
C ILE A 464 -13.10 5.04 -37.40
N ALA A 465 -14.34 4.54 -37.24
CA ALA A 465 -15.55 5.31 -37.54
C ALA A 465 -15.67 6.53 -36.61
N PRO A 466 -16.18 7.68 -37.10
CA PRO A 466 -16.33 8.87 -36.27
C PRO A 466 -17.32 8.62 -35.13
N LYS A 467 -16.94 9.01 -33.91
CA LYS A 467 -17.73 8.84 -32.68
C LYS A 467 -17.90 10.18 -31.97
N GLY A 468 -19.04 10.34 -31.28
CA GLY A 468 -19.27 11.52 -30.43
C GLY A 468 -19.24 12.85 -31.17
N LEU A 469 -19.72 12.90 -32.43
CA LEU A 469 -19.81 14.15 -33.17
C LEU A 469 -20.79 15.09 -32.45
N GLN A 470 -20.28 16.24 -32.00
CA GLN A 470 -21.03 17.26 -31.29
C GLN A 470 -20.87 18.61 -31.97
N ILE A 471 -21.96 19.36 -32.02
CA ILE A 471 -21.98 20.73 -32.52
C ILE A 471 -22.47 21.62 -31.39
N SER A 472 -21.69 22.64 -31.04
CA SER A 472 -22.05 23.63 -30.04
C SER A 472 -21.89 25.05 -30.59
N ILE A 473 -22.58 26.01 -29.98
CA ILE A 473 -22.34 27.43 -30.24
C ILE A 473 -21.23 27.87 -29.27
N ARG A 474 -20.30 28.72 -29.75
CA ARG A 474 -19.16 29.18 -28.94
C ARG A 474 -19.59 29.89 -27.64
N GLU A 475 -20.74 30.54 -27.68
CA GLU A 475 -21.38 31.17 -26.53
C GLU A 475 -22.45 30.23 -25.96
N GLU A 476 -22.56 30.15 -24.64
CA GLU A 476 -23.63 29.42 -23.93
C GLU A 476 -24.99 30.16 -24.03
N SER A 477 -25.24 30.85 -25.13
CA SER A 477 -26.44 31.64 -25.35
C SER A 477 -27.60 30.74 -25.77
N LEU A 478 -28.64 30.67 -24.92
CA LEU A 478 -29.88 29.93 -25.20
C LEU A 478 -30.78 30.60 -26.25
N ALA A 479 -30.51 31.87 -26.59
CA ALA A 479 -31.26 32.64 -27.58
C ALA A 479 -30.30 33.51 -28.39
N VAL A 480 -30.60 33.67 -29.67
CA VAL A 480 -29.81 34.50 -30.60
C VAL A 480 -30.74 35.45 -31.36
N ARG A 481 -30.30 36.69 -31.60
CA ARG A 481 -31.09 37.69 -32.33
C ARG A 481 -30.83 37.62 -33.84
N PRO A 482 -31.84 37.95 -34.69
CA PRO A 482 -31.60 38.12 -36.12
C PRO A 482 -30.55 39.20 -36.39
N GLY A 483 -29.52 38.86 -37.17
CA GLY A 483 -28.40 39.76 -37.51
C GLY A 483 -27.18 39.65 -36.60
N GLU A 484 -27.17 38.71 -35.65
CA GLU A 484 -26.06 38.44 -34.73
C GLU A 484 -25.12 37.36 -35.30
N ASP A 485 -23.80 37.53 -35.15
CA ASP A 485 -22.80 36.62 -35.70
C ASP A 485 -22.67 35.35 -34.83
N ILE A 486 -23.07 34.20 -35.37
CA ILE A 486 -23.02 32.91 -34.67
C ILE A 486 -21.80 32.11 -35.11
N THR A 487 -20.97 31.68 -34.15
CA THR A 487 -19.87 30.73 -34.40
C THR A 487 -20.26 29.33 -33.92
N PHE A 488 -20.31 28.38 -34.85
CA PHE A 488 -20.48 26.96 -34.55
C PHE A 488 -19.13 26.28 -34.35
N ILE A 489 -19.04 25.43 -33.33
CA ILE A 489 -17.88 24.60 -33.02
C ILE A 489 -18.30 23.15 -33.25
N VAL A 490 -17.61 22.47 -34.16
CA VAL A 490 -17.78 21.04 -34.39
C VAL A 490 -16.65 20.31 -33.68
N ARG A 491 -16.99 19.31 -32.86
CA ARG A 491 -16.05 18.45 -32.16
C ARG A 491 -16.41 17.01 -32.41
N GLN A 492 -15.40 16.15 -32.36
CA GLN A 492 -15.56 14.71 -32.37
C GLN A 492 -14.84 14.17 -31.13
N GLU A 493 -15.32 13.06 -30.56
CA GLU A 493 -14.57 12.32 -29.56
C GLU A 493 -13.48 11.54 -30.30
N GLN A 494 -12.29 12.15 -30.41
CA GLN A 494 -11.03 11.55 -30.83
C GLN A 494 -9.89 12.22 -30.09
#